data_AF-A0A7V8VS97-F1
#
_entry.id   AF-A0A7V8VS97-F1
#
_cell.length_a   1.000
_cell.length_b   1.000
_cell.length_c   1.000
_cell.angle_alpha   90.00
_cell.angle_beta   90.00
_cell.angle_gamma   90.00
#
_symmetry.space_group_name_H-M   'P 1'
#
loop_
_entity.id
_entity.type
_entity.pdbx_description
1 polymer ?
#
loop_
_entity_poly.entity_id
_entity_poly.type
_entity_poly.pdbx_seq_one_letter_code
_entity_poly.pdbx_strand_id
1 'polypeptide(L)'
;DRVVAESLSQQRLSAVLIGGFSLGALLLAAMGLFGVVAGSMTRRRHEIAVRLAPGADHSRVVRLVVGEGARLILLGLLLGVPGIYLSAQALRGLLVGVSPFDPLTLAAVAGGLALVALVACYVPARRVAAIEPAGLLRQE
;
A
#
# COMPACT_ATOMS: atom_id res chain seq x y z
N ASP A 1 28.90 32.30 2.41
CA ASP A 1 27.45 32.57 2.22
C ASP A 1 26.88 32.10 0.87
N ARG A 2 27.45 32.43 -0.29
CA ARG A 2 26.92 31.97 -1.60
C ARG A 2 26.93 30.43 -1.79
N VAL A 3 28.00 29.75 -1.38
CA VAL A 3 28.11 28.27 -1.50
C VAL A 3 27.07 27.53 -0.64
N VAL A 4 26.69 28.11 0.51
CA VAL A 4 25.65 27.53 1.40
C VAL A 4 24.26 27.74 0.79
N ALA A 5 23.99 28.91 0.21
CA ALA A 5 22.72 29.19 -0.47
C ALA A 5 22.51 28.31 -1.72
N GLU A 6 23.58 28.05 -2.47
CA GLU A 6 23.57 27.20 -3.67
C GLU A 6 23.46 25.70 -3.32
N SER A 7 24.11 25.28 -2.22
CA SER A 7 23.95 23.91 -1.70
C SER A 7 22.53 23.65 -1.19
N LEU A 8 21.92 24.62 -0.51
CA LEU A 8 20.55 24.52 0.01
C LEU A 8 19.48 24.51 -1.11
N SER A 9 19.71 25.22 -2.22
CA SER A 9 18.78 25.22 -3.36
C SER A 9 18.83 23.89 -4.12
N GLN A 10 20.03 23.32 -4.32
CA GLN A 10 20.19 21.99 -4.91
C GLN A 10 19.57 20.90 -4.04
N GLN A 11 19.79 20.97 -2.72
CA GLN A 11 19.22 20.00 -1.78
C GLN A 11 17.69 20.07 -1.72
N ARG A 12 17.09 21.28 -1.78
CA ARG A 12 15.63 21.45 -1.90
C ARG A 12 15.09 20.87 -3.21
N LEU A 13 15.76 21.12 -4.34
CA LEU A 13 15.34 20.59 -5.64
C LEU A 13 15.31 19.06 -5.60
N SER A 14 16.38 18.42 -5.11
CA SER A 14 16.45 16.98 -4.95
C SER A 14 15.36 16.44 -4.02
N ALA A 15 15.11 17.12 -2.89
CA ALA A 15 14.05 16.72 -1.95
C ALA A 15 12.65 16.78 -2.58
N VAL A 16 12.35 17.82 -3.36
CA VAL A 16 11.07 17.95 -4.07
C VAL A 16 10.91 16.87 -5.15
N LEU A 17 11.96 16.59 -5.93
CA LEU A 17 11.93 15.55 -6.95
C LEU A 17 11.74 14.16 -6.35
N ILE A 18 12.52 13.83 -5.31
CA ILE A 18 12.39 12.56 -4.58
C ILE A 18 10.98 12.45 -3.99
N GLY A 19 10.48 13.51 -3.33
CA GLY A 19 9.13 13.54 -2.79
C GLY A 19 8.06 13.29 -3.86
N GLY A 20 8.19 13.91 -5.03
CA GLY A 20 7.30 13.70 -6.17
C GLY A 20 7.35 12.26 -6.71
N PHE A 21 8.54 11.69 -6.90
CA PHE A 21 8.70 10.31 -7.33
C PHE A 21 8.17 9.31 -6.29
N SER A 22 8.43 9.55 -5.00
CA SER A 22 7.89 8.74 -3.91
C SER A 22 6.38 8.76 -3.90
N LEU A 23 5.75 9.93 -4.10
CA LEU A 23 4.30 10.04 -4.20
C LEU A 23 3.76 9.26 -5.41
N GLY A 24 4.39 9.39 -6.58
CA GLY A 24 4.02 8.63 -7.77
C GLY A 24 4.13 7.12 -7.57
N ALA A 25 5.23 6.66 -6.95
CA ALA A 25 5.44 5.25 -6.62
C ALA A 25 4.37 4.74 -5.63
N LEU A 26 4.00 5.55 -4.64
CA LEU A 26 2.93 5.24 -3.68
C LEU A 26 1.57 5.05 -4.38
N LEU A 27 1.23 5.93 -5.31
CA LEU A 27 0.00 5.85 -6.10
C LEU A 27 -0.01 4.61 -6.99
N LEU A 28 1.09 4.31 -7.68
CA LEU A 28 1.22 3.11 -8.50
C LEU A 28 1.09 1.84 -7.66
N ALA A 29 1.72 1.78 -6.49
CA ALA A 29 1.59 0.67 -5.57
C ALA A 29 0.14 0.50 -5.09
N ALA A 30 -0.55 1.60 -4.74
CA ALA A 30 -1.95 1.57 -4.34
C ALA A 30 -2.87 1.07 -5.48
N MET A 31 -2.65 1.53 -6.71
CA MET A 31 -3.39 1.05 -7.89
C MET A 31 -3.15 -0.43 -8.16
N GLY A 32 -1.91 -0.90 -8.08
CA GLY A 32 -1.56 -2.31 -8.24
C GLY A 32 -2.23 -3.19 -7.18
N LEU A 33 -2.18 -2.77 -5.92
CA LEU A 33 -2.84 -3.47 -4.82
C LEU A 33 -4.36 -3.52 -5.02
N PHE A 34 -4.97 -2.39 -5.41
CA PHE A 34 -6.40 -2.34 -5.75
C PHE A 34 -6.74 -3.33 -6.88
N GLY A 35 -5.94 -3.38 -7.95
CA GLY A 35 -6.13 -4.30 -9.07
C GLY A 35 -6.04 -5.77 -8.66
N VAL A 36 -5.04 -6.14 -7.85
CA VAL A 36 -4.87 -7.51 -7.33
C VAL A 36 -6.05 -7.89 -6.43
N VAL A 37 -6.44 -7.01 -5.51
CA VAL A 37 -7.55 -7.27 -4.57
C VAL A 37 -8.89 -7.36 -5.32
N ALA A 38 -9.22 -6.38 -6.16
CA ALA A 38 -10.47 -6.39 -6.94
C ALA A 38 -10.55 -7.56 -7.93
N GLY A 39 -9.42 -7.92 -8.55
CA GLY A 39 -9.32 -9.10 -9.42
C GLY A 39 -9.54 -10.40 -8.66
N SER A 40 -8.94 -10.54 -7.47
CA SER A 40 -9.12 -11.72 -6.61
C SER A 40 -10.57 -11.89 -6.15
N MET A 41 -11.26 -10.79 -5.85
CA MET A 41 -12.68 -10.79 -5.48
C MET A 41 -13.56 -11.25 -6.63
N THR A 42 -13.27 -10.81 -7.86
CA THR A 42 -14.04 -11.19 -9.05
C THR A 42 -13.92 -12.69 -9.32
N ARG A 43 -12.73 -13.27 -9.13
CA ARG A 43 -12.50 -14.73 -9.25
C ARG A 43 -13.17 -15.54 -8.13
N ARG A 44 -13.31 -14.98 -6.93
CA ARG A 44 -13.93 -15.63 -5.76
C ARG A 44 -15.39 -15.24 -5.52
N ARG A 45 -16.02 -14.49 -6.45
CA ARG A 45 -17.40 -13.98 -6.29
C ARG A 45 -18.40 -15.07 -5.93
N HIS A 46 -18.27 -16.27 -6.50
CA HIS A 46 -19.19 -17.37 -6.27
C HIS A 46 -19.08 -17.93 -4.84
N GLU A 47 -17.86 -18.11 -4.31
CA GLU A 47 -17.62 -18.53 -2.92
C GLU A 47 -18.08 -17.47 -1.92
N ILE A 48 -17.84 -16.20 -2.23
CA ILE A 48 -18.26 -15.05 -1.41
C ILE A 48 -19.78 -14.94 -1.40
N ALA A 49 -20.45 -15.10 -2.56
CA ALA A 49 -21.91 -15.07 -2.69
C ALA A 49 -22.58 -16.22 -1.93
N VAL A 50 -22.05 -17.44 -2.02
CA VAL A 50 -22.55 -18.60 -1.25
C VAL A 50 -22.37 -18.39 0.26
N ARG A 51 -21.28 -17.74 0.70
CA ARG A 51 -21.09 -17.35 2.11
C ARG A 51 -21.94 -16.16 2.56
N LEU A 52 -22.42 -15.32 1.62
CA LEU A 52 -23.33 -14.19 1.88
C LEU A 52 -24.79 -14.62 2.01
N ALA A 53 -25.17 -15.71 1.32
CA ALA A 53 -26.54 -16.20 1.20
C ALA A 53 -27.31 -16.45 2.51
N PRO A 54 -26.68 -16.80 3.67
CA PRO A 54 -27.43 -17.00 4.92
C PRO A 54 -27.82 -15.73 5.69
N GLY A 55 -27.72 -14.52 5.11
CA GLY A 55 -28.05 -13.26 5.81
C GLY A 55 -26.82 -12.56 6.41
N ALA A 56 -25.75 -12.44 5.62
CA ALA A 56 -24.42 -12.16 6.14
C ALA A 56 -24.20 -10.78 6.76
N ASP A 57 -23.62 -10.85 7.96
CA ASP A 57 -22.93 -9.79 8.67
C ASP A 57 -21.84 -9.18 7.76
N HIS A 58 -22.09 -7.95 7.28
CA HIS A 58 -21.21 -7.22 6.37
C HIS A 58 -19.80 -7.06 6.95
N SER A 59 -19.67 -7.11 8.29
CA SER A 59 -18.40 -7.05 9.00
C SER A 59 -17.50 -8.27 8.72
N ARG A 60 -18.09 -9.46 8.47
CA ARG A 60 -17.33 -10.70 8.23
C ARG A 60 -16.62 -10.68 6.88
N VAL A 61 -17.24 -10.08 5.87
CA VAL A 61 -16.68 -9.92 4.52
C VAL A 61 -15.54 -8.91 4.56
N VAL A 62 -15.77 -7.75 5.17
CA VAL A 62 -14.73 -6.72 5.32
C VAL A 62 -13.52 -7.28 6.08
N ARG A 63 -13.74 -8.04 7.16
CA ARG A 63 -12.65 -8.65 7.94
C ARG A 63 -11.85 -9.68 7.17
N LEU A 64 -12.49 -10.47 6.31
CA LEU A 64 -11.80 -11.44 5.46
C LEU A 64 -10.86 -10.74 4.47
N VAL A 65 -11.36 -9.70 3.81
CA VAL A 65 -10.65 -8.97 2.76
C VAL A 65 -9.51 -8.13 3.33
N VAL A 66 -9.77 -7.45 4.44
CA VAL A 66 -8.74 -6.72 5.18
C VAL A 66 -7.68 -7.68 5.73
N GLY A 67 -8.07 -8.87 6.20
CA GLY A 67 -7.12 -9.88 6.67
C GLY A 67 -6.22 -10.44 5.56
N GLU A 68 -6.76 -10.67 4.37
CA GLU A 68 -6.00 -11.12 3.21
C GLU A 68 -5.06 -10.01 2.69
N GLY A 69 -5.54 -8.77 2.66
CA GLY A 69 -4.71 -7.58 2.40
C GLY A 69 -3.60 -7.39 3.43
N ALA A 70 -3.89 -7.56 4.72
CA ALA A 70 -2.92 -7.46 5.80
C ALA A 70 -1.78 -8.47 5.67
N ARG A 71 -2.07 -9.70 5.21
CA ARG A 71 -1.03 -10.72 4.94
C ARG A 71 -0.11 -10.30 3.80
N LEU A 72 -0.67 -9.77 2.70
CA LEU A 72 0.11 -9.26 1.58
C LEU A 72 1.01 -8.08 2.01
N ILE A 73 0.48 -7.17 2.82
CA ILE A 73 1.24 -6.04 3.38
C ILE A 73 2.39 -6.55 4.25
N LEU A 74 2.13 -7.49 5.16
CA LEU A 74 3.14 -8.10 6.03
C LEU A 74 4.26 -8.76 5.22
N LEU A 75 3.92 -9.55 4.20
CA LEU A 75 4.90 -10.18 3.33
C LEU A 75 5.72 -9.13 2.56
N GLY A 76 5.08 -8.11 2.01
CA GLY A 76 5.75 -7.01 1.33
C GLY A 76 6.71 -6.26 2.26
N LEU A 77 6.30 -6.01 3.52
CA LEU A 77 7.13 -5.33 4.51
C LEU A 77 8.36 -6.18 4.88
N LEU A 78 8.17 -7.48 5.12
CA LEU A 78 9.26 -8.42 5.43
C LEU A 78 10.24 -8.56 4.27
N LEU A 79 9.75 -8.63 3.03
CA LEU A 79 10.58 -8.67 1.81
C LEU A 79 11.27 -7.32 1.52
N GLY A 80 10.69 -6.21 1.98
CA GLY A 80 11.27 -4.87 1.83
C GLY A 80 12.50 -4.63 2.70
N VAL A 81 12.58 -5.24 3.88
CA VAL A 81 13.72 -5.13 4.82
C VAL A 81 15.07 -5.47 4.15
N PRO A 82 15.26 -6.64 3.50
CA PRO A 82 16.51 -6.94 2.81
C PRO A 82 16.74 -6.00 1.61
N GLY A 83 15.66 -5.53 0.96
CA GLY A 83 15.75 -4.54 -0.11
C GLY A 83 16.42 -3.24 0.35
N ILE A 84 16.01 -2.70 1.50
CA ILE A 84 16.61 -1.50 2.11
C ILE A 84 18.10 -1.71 2.35
N TYR A 85 18.49 -2.86 2.89
CA TYR A 85 19.89 -3.17 3.16
C TYR A 85 20.73 -3.23 1.89
N LEU A 86 20.24 -3.90 0.84
CA LEU A 86 20.94 -4.01 -0.44
C LEU A 86 21.07 -2.65 -1.13
N SER A 87 20.01 -1.83 -1.12
CA SER A 87 20.03 -0.47 -1.67
C SER A 87 21.01 0.43 -0.90
N ALA A 88 21.00 0.36 0.43
CA ALA A 88 21.93 1.10 1.28
C ALA A 88 23.38 0.69 0.99
N GLN A 89 23.63 -0.61 0.81
CA GLN A 89 24.95 -1.13 0.44
C GLN A 89 25.43 -0.58 -0.91
N ALA A 90 24.56 -0.56 -1.92
CA ALA A 90 24.87 -0.06 -3.26
C ALA A 90 25.18 1.45 -3.29
N LEU A 91 24.51 2.23 -2.43
CA LEU A 91 24.70 3.68 -2.35
C LEU A 91 25.74 4.12 -1.29
N ARG A 92 26.46 3.20 -0.63
CA ARG A 92 27.45 3.56 0.42
C ARG A 92 28.48 4.60 -0.04
N GLY A 93 28.88 4.58 -1.32
CA GLY A 93 29.83 5.56 -1.87
C GLY A 93 29.25 6.95 -2.14
N LEU A 94 27.92 7.10 -2.10
CA LEU A 94 27.19 8.35 -2.34
C LEU A 94 26.56 8.92 -1.05
N LEU A 95 26.44 8.11 0.00
CA LEU A 95 25.89 8.52 1.30
C LEU A 95 27.00 9.12 2.18
N VAL A 96 27.23 10.42 2.07
CA VAL A 96 28.04 11.18 3.05
C VAL A 96 27.08 11.88 4.03
N GLY A 97 27.11 11.48 5.31
CA GLY A 97 26.41 12.18 6.40
C GLY A 97 24.93 11.82 6.61
N VAL A 98 24.39 10.80 5.94
CA VAL A 98 23.00 10.33 6.13
C VAL A 98 23.01 8.87 6.56
N SER A 99 22.37 8.55 7.69
CA SER A 99 22.21 7.16 8.13
C SER A 99 21.08 6.51 7.33
N PRO A 100 21.34 5.44 6.55
CA PRO A 100 20.29 4.73 5.81
C PRO A 100 19.32 3.96 6.72
N PHE A 101 19.68 3.77 8.00
CA PHE A 101 18.89 3.07 9.01
C PHE A 101 18.43 4.01 10.12
N ASP A 102 17.75 5.09 9.76
CA ASP A 102 17.04 5.90 10.75
C ASP A 102 15.70 5.22 11.13
N PRO A 103 15.54 4.73 12.37
CA PRO A 103 14.34 4.01 12.79
C PRO A 103 13.07 4.87 12.70
N LEU A 104 13.17 6.18 12.88
CA LEU A 104 12.01 7.08 12.79
C LEU A 104 11.52 7.17 11.34
N THR A 105 12.43 7.37 10.39
CA THR A 105 12.11 7.40 8.96
C THR A 105 11.55 6.06 8.48
N LEU A 106 12.14 4.94 8.89
CA LEU A 106 11.65 3.60 8.55
C LEU A 106 10.25 3.34 9.12
N ALA A 107 10.00 3.71 10.38
CA ALA A 107 8.69 3.57 11.00
C ALA A 107 7.63 4.45 10.30
N ALA A 108 7.98 5.68 9.95
CA ALA A 108 7.08 6.59 9.23
C ALA A 108 6.71 6.06 7.83
N VAL A 109 7.69 5.56 7.07
CA VAL A 109 7.46 4.98 5.74
C VAL A 109 6.64 3.70 5.84
N ALA A 110 6.98 2.79 6.76
CA ALA A 110 6.21 1.57 6.99
C ALA A 110 4.76 1.86 7.40
N GLY A 111 4.57 2.81 8.31
CA GLY A 111 3.24 3.26 8.75
C GLY A 111 2.44 3.90 7.61
N GLY A 112 3.07 4.77 6.81
CA GLY A 112 2.44 5.39 5.64
C GLY A 112 2.01 4.37 4.59
N LEU A 113 2.88 3.41 4.25
CA LEU A 113 2.56 2.32 3.34
C LEU A 113 1.44 1.43 3.88
N ALA A 114 1.46 1.09 5.17
CA ALA A 114 0.41 0.33 5.81
C ALA A 114 -0.94 1.07 5.73
N LEU A 115 -0.95 2.38 6.00
CA LEU A 115 -2.16 3.20 5.91
C LEU A 115 -2.73 3.23 4.50
N VAL A 116 -1.88 3.49 3.49
CA VAL A 116 -2.28 3.49 2.07
C VAL A 116 -2.85 2.14 1.66
N ALA A 117 -2.20 1.05 2.06
CA ALA A 117 -2.64 -0.28 1.72
C ALA A 117 -3.96 -0.64 2.42
N LEU A 118 -4.14 -0.26 3.69
CA LEU A 118 -5.41 -0.41 4.40
C LEU A 118 -6.54 0.36 3.71
N VAL A 119 -6.29 1.61 3.32
CA VAL A 119 -7.27 2.43 2.57
C VAL A 119 -7.60 1.76 1.23
N ALA A 120 -6.58 1.30 0.49
CA ALA A 120 -6.75 0.64 -0.80
C ALA A 120 -7.51 -0.70 -0.69
N CYS A 121 -7.38 -1.45 0.41
CA CYS A 121 -8.14 -2.66 0.68
C CYS A 121 -9.55 -2.38 1.21
N TYR A 122 -9.74 -1.30 1.98
CA TYR A 122 -11.03 -0.95 2.59
C TYR A 122 -12.04 -0.43 1.56
N VAL A 123 -11.60 0.36 0.58
CA VAL A 123 -12.47 0.89 -0.49
C VAL A 123 -13.18 -0.20 -1.30
N PRO A 124 -12.52 -1.22 -1.86
CA PRO A 124 -13.18 -2.31 -2.59
C PRO A 124 -14.02 -3.19 -1.65
N ALA A 125 -13.56 -3.45 -0.42
CA ALA A 125 -14.35 -4.20 0.56
C ALA A 125 -15.69 -3.53 0.86
N ARG A 126 -15.70 -2.21 1.07
CA ARG A 126 -16.93 -1.42 1.21
C ARG A 126 -17.77 -1.42 -0.04
N ARG A 127 -17.17 -1.29 -1.23
CA ARG A 127 -17.91 -1.32 -2.49
C ARG A 127 -18.63 -2.65 -2.69
N VAL A 128 -18.02 -3.78 -2.39
CA VAL A 128 -18.66 -5.10 -2.48
C VAL A 128 -19.76 -5.27 -1.42
N ALA A 129 -19.53 -4.81 -0.20
CA ALA A 129 -20.55 -4.85 0.86
C ALA A 129 -21.75 -3.94 0.57
N ALA A 130 -21.57 -2.86 -0.20
CA ALA A 130 -22.63 -1.94 -0.58
C ALA A 130 -23.44 -2.39 -1.81
N ILE A 131 -22.96 -3.36 -2.59
CA ILE A 131 -23.74 -3.98 -3.66
C ILE A 131 -24.69 -4.96 -2.97
N GLU A 132 -25.93 -4.54 -2.75
CA GLU A 132 -26.97 -5.36 -2.14
C GLU A 132 -27.03 -6.75 -2.81
N PRO A 133 -26.88 -7.85 -2.06
CA PRO A 133 -26.96 -9.21 -2.59
C PRO A 133 -28.35 -9.53 -3.20
N ALA A 134 -29.36 -8.71 -2.92
CA ALA A 134 -30.70 -8.83 -3.50
C ALA A 134 -30.74 -8.61 -5.02
N GLY A 135 -29.78 -7.87 -5.60
CA GLY A 135 -29.69 -7.69 -7.06
C GLY A 135 -29.09 -8.88 -7.81
N LEU A 136 -28.30 -9.71 -7.13
CA LEU A 136 -27.56 -10.83 -7.73
C LEU A 136 -28.43 -12.08 -7.98
N LEU A 137 -29.58 -12.21 -7.32
CA LEU A 137 -30.55 -13.30 -7.52
C LEU A 137 -31.65 -12.97 -8.54
N ARG A 138 -31.66 -11.75 -9.10
CA ARG A 138 -32.69 -11.31 -10.07
C ARG A 138 -32.18 -11.30 -11.52
N GLN A 139 -30.97 -11.80 -11.74
CA GLN A 139 -30.36 -11.97 -13.07
C GLN A 139 -30.29 -13.43 -13.52
N GLU A 140 -30.86 -14.36 -12.76
CA GLU A 140 -31.22 -15.71 -13.25
C GLU A 140 -32.74 -15.81 -13.44
#